data_AF-A0A9P6FKP3-F1
#
_entry.id   AF-A0A9P6FKP3-F1
#
_cell.length_a   1.000
_cell.length_b   1.000
_cell.length_c   1.000
_cell.angle_alpha   90.00
_cell.angle_beta   90.00
_cell.angle_gamma   90.00
#
_symmetry.space_group_name_H-M   'P 1'
#
loop_
_entity.id
_entity.type
_entity.pdbx_description
1 polymer ?
#
loop_
_entity_poly.entity_id
_entity_poly.type
_entity_poly.pdbx_seq_one_letter_code
_entity_poly.pdbx_strand_id
1 'polypeptide(L)'
;DYVDRGLYSVETMSILTCLKLRYPERVQLVRGNHESRAVTQTYGFYTECMKKYGSAQVWHYFTDLFDYLTLSVVIDNMIFCVHGDQIKVMDRFR
;
A
#
# COMPACT_ATOMS: atom_id res chain seq x y z
N ASP A 1 -2.74 2.99 3.35
CA ASP A 1 -2.05 3.22 4.64
C ASP A 1 -2.02 1.95 5.47
N TYR A 2 -1.21 1.00 5.01
CA TYR A 2 -0.94 -0.28 5.65
C TYR A 2 0.36 -0.25 6.47
N VAL A 3 1.27 0.66 6.12
CA VAL A 3 2.59 0.79 6.72
C VAL A 3 2.78 2.13 7.44
N ASP A 4 3.90 2.25 8.18
CA ASP A 4 4.28 3.38 9.03
C ASP A 4 3.44 3.52 10.32
N ARG A 5 3.96 4.34 11.25
CA ARG A 5 3.37 4.69 12.57
C ARG A 5 3.21 3.53 13.58
N GLY A 6 3.06 2.29 13.11
CA GLY A 6 3.03 1.07 13.92
C GLY A 6 4.38 0.34 13.99
N LEU A 7 4.44 -0.71 14.81
CA LEU A 7 5.63 -1.56 14.98
C LEU A 7 5.63 -2.84 14.11
N TYR A 8 4.51 -3.11 13.44
CA TYR A 8 4.24 -4.37 12.73
C TYR A 8 3.78 -4.14 11.29
N SER A 9 4.35 -3.13 10.63
CA SER A 9 4.01 -2.78 9.24
C SER A 9 4.41 -3.90 8.28
N VAL A 10 5.58 -4.52 8.51
CA VAL A 10 6.08 -5.64 7.70
C VAL A 10 5.11 -6.81 7.75
N GLU A 11 4.67 -7.21 8.94
CA GLU A 11 3.75 -8.33 9.14
C GLU A 11 2.37 -8.02 8.56
N THR A 12 1.89 -6.79 8.77
CA THR A 12 0.62 -6.31 8.21
C THR A 12 0.62 -6.41 6.69
N MET A 13 1.64 -5.84 6.03
CA MET A 13 1.73 -5.87 4.58
C MET A 13 1.96 -7.28 4.03
N SER A 14 2.73 -8.11 4.74
CA SER A 14 2.96 -9.51 4.37
C SER A 14 1.65 -10.31 4.36
N ILE A 15 0.87 -10.23 5.44
CA ILE A 15 -0.41 -10.95 5.54
C ILE A 15 -1.41 -10.46 4.48
N LEU A 16 -1.52 -9.15 4.26
CA LEU A 16 -2.39 -8.58 3.24
C LEU A 16 -1.99 -9.05 1.83
N THR A 17 -0.69 -9.11 1.54
CA THR A 17 -0.17 -9.64 0.26
C THR A 17 -0.52 -11.12 0.11
N CYS A 18 -0.32 -11.94 1.15
CA CYS A 18 -0.70 -13.35 1.13
C CYS A 18 -2.21 -13.54 0.91
N LEU A 19 -3.05 -12.72 1.56
CA LEU A 19 -4.50 -12.75 1.36
C LEU A 19 -4.90 -12.35 -0.05
N LYS A 20 -4.26 -11.33 -0.63
CA LYS A 20 -4.46 -10.92 -2.03
C LYS A 20 -4.08 -12.03 -3.00
N LEU A 21 -2.94 -12.70 -2.79
CA LEU A 21 -2.49 -13.82 -3.62
C LEU A 21 -3.41 -15.04 -3.50
N ARG A 22 -3.88 -15.34 -2.28
CA ARG A 22 -4.74 -16.50 -2.02
C ARG A 22 -6.17 -16.30 -2.51
N TYR A 23 -6.68 -15.07 -2.45
CA TYR A 23 -8.06 -14.70 -2.76
C TYR A 23 -8.12 -13.46 -3.69
N PRO A 24 -7.60 -13.54 -4.92
CA PRO A 24 -7.40 -12.38 -5.80
C PRO A 24 -8.70 -11.65 -6.20
N GLU A 25 -9.83 -12.37 -6.24
CA GLU A 25 -11.15 -11.81 -6.57
C GLU A 25 -11.87 -11.21 -5.35
N ARG A 26 -11.50 -11.62 -4.13
CA ARG A 26 -12.20 -11.23 -2.89
C ARG A 26 -11.49 -10.12 -2.12
N VAL A 27 -10.18 -9.98 -2.32
CA VAL A 27 -9.34 -8.99 -1.63
C VAL A 27 -8.80 -8.03 -2.68
N GLN A 28 -9.11 -6.74 -2.54
CA GLN A 28 -8.52 -5.67 -3.33
C GLN A 28 -7.73 -4.77 -2.38
N LEU A 29 -6.50 -4.43 -2.77
CA LEU A 29 -5.64 -3.53 -2.02
C LEU A 29 -5.54 -2.21 -2.79
N VAL A 30 -5.89 -1.12 -2.11
CA VAL A 30 -5.86 0.23 -2.68
C VAL A 30 -4.65 0.95 -2.13
N ARG A 31 -3.90 1.63 -2.99
CA ARG A 31 -2.72 2.38 -2.61
C ARG A 31 -3.12 3.56 -1.72
N GLY A 32 -2.47 3.73 -0.57
CA GLY A 32 -2.52 4.94 0.23
C GLY A 32 -1.29 5.83 0.03
N ASN A 33 -1.26 7.00 0.66
CA ASN A 33 -0.12 7.92 0.56
C ASN A 33 1.12 7.38 1.28
N HIS A 34 0.91 6.57 2.32
CA HIS A 34 1.98 5.87 3.04
C HIS A 34 2.63 4.74 2.24
N GLU A 35 2.01 4.23 1.18
CA GLU A 35 2.61 3.24 0.28
C GLU A 35 3.49 3.91 -0.80
N SER A 36 4.46 4.73 -0.35
CA SER A 36 5.40 5.46 -1.19
C SER A 36 6.80 5.51 -0.60
N ARG A 37 7.83 5.58 -1.46
CA ARG A 37 9.24 5.61 -1.03
C ARG A 37 9.54 6.84 -0.15
N ALA A 38 9.00 8.00 -0.52
CA ALA A 38 9.24 9.24 0.21
C ALA A 38 8.67 9.21 1.64
N VAL A 39 7.44 8.70 1.81
CA VAL A 39 6.79 8.67 3.12
C VAL A 39 7.42 7.58 4.00
N THR A 40 7.59 6.36 3.48
CA THR A 40 8.12 5.23 4.26
C THR A 40 9.55 5.43 4.77
N GLN A 41 10.37 6.25 4.09
CA GLN A 41 11.69 6.65 4.58
C GLN A 41 11.62 7.52 5.84
N THR A 42 10.59 8.36 5.95
CA THR A 42 10.47 9.34 7.04
C THR A 42 9.62 8.82 8.21
N TYR A 43 8.58 8.04 7.92
CA TYR A 43 7.51 7.72 8.88
C TYR A 43 7.62 6.34 9.56
N GLY A 44 8.70 5.61 9.30
CA GLY A 44 9.15 4.50 10.16
C GLY A 44 9.30 3.15 9.46
N PHE A 45 8.64 2.91 8.33
CA PHE A 45 8.66 1.59 7.68
C PHE A 45 10.06 1.18 7.18
N TYR A 46 10.83 2.13 6.64
CA TYR A 46 12.24 1.90 6.28
C TYR A 46 13.05 1.43 7.49
N THR A 47 12.93 2.16 8.60
CA THR A 47 13.63 1.85 9.86
C THR A 47 13.19 0.50 10.42
N GLU A 48 11.90 0.16 10.33
CA GLU A 48 11.37 -1.15 10.74
C GLU A 48 12.03 -2.29 9.93
N CYS A 49 12.07 -2.16 8.60
CA CYS A 49 12.71 -3.15 7.72
C CYS A 49 14.20 -3.31 8.04
N MET A 50 14.93 -2.19 8.19
CA MET A 50 16.34 -2.19 8.57
C MET A 50 16.58 -2.89 9.91
N LYS A 51 15.75 -2.62 10.93
CA LYS A 51 15.87 -3.23 12.26
C LYS A 51 15.57 -4.73 12.25
N LYS A 52 14.55 -5.17 11.51
CA LYS A 52 14.13 -6.58 11.49
C LYS A 52 15.03 -7.46 10.63
N TYR A 53 15.56 -6.93 9.52
CA TYR A 53 16.26 -7.72 8.50
C TYR A 53 17.73 -7.33 8.31
N GLY A 54 18.22 -6.30 9.00
CA GLY A 54 19.61 -5.83 8.87
C GLY A 54 19.96 -5.23 7.50
N SER A 55 18.99 -5.08 6.60
CA SER A 55 19.19 -4.53 5.25
C SER A 55 17.91 -3.90 4.69
N ALA A 56 18.07 -3.01 3.71
CA ALA A 56 16.97 -2.33 3.05
C ALA A 56 16.28 -3.17 1.97
N GLN A 57 16.73 -4.40 1.69
CA GLN A 57 16.21 -5.22 0.60
C GLN A 57 14.70 -5.48 0.73
N VAL A 58 14.24 -5.79 1.94
CA VAL A 58 12.80 -6.01 2.21
C VAL A 58 12.00 -4.73 1.96
N TRP A 59 12.52 -3.57 2.37
CA TRP A 59 11.90 -2.28 2.08
C TRP A 59 11.80 -2.04 0.57
N HIS A 60 12.87 -2.30 -0.19
CA HIS A 60 12.85 -2.18 -1.64
C HIS A 60 11.76 -3.05 -2.28
N TYR A 61 11.68 -4.33 -1.91
CA TYR A 61 10.65 -5.24 -2.43
C TYR A 61 9.22 -4.75 -2.15
N PHE A 62 8.95 -4.25 -0.94
CA PHE A 62 7.63 -3.69 -0.63
C PHE A 62 7.37 -2.41 -1.41
N THR A 63 8.34 -1.51 -1.55
CA THR A 63 8.12 -0.28 -2.31
C THR A 63 7.93 -0.52 -3.80
N ASP A 64 8.56 -1.55 -4.36
CA ASP A 64 8.33 -1.97 -5.74
C ASP A 64 6.92 -2.57 -5.88
N LEU A 65 6.47 -3.38 -4.91
CA LEU A 65 5.09 -3.88 -4.86
C LEU A 65 4.07 -2.73 -4.79
N PHE A 66 4.34 -1.67 -4.03
CA PHE A 66 3.44 -0.53 -3.88
C PHE A 66 3.13 0.18 -5.20
N ASP A 67 4.04 0.13 -6.16
CA ASP A 67 3.84 0.72 -7.48
C ASP A 67 2.80 -0.03 -8.33
N TYR A 68 2.48 -1.28 -7.96
CA TYR A 68 1.44 -2.10 -8.60
C TYR A 68 0.10 -2.06 -7.88
N LEU A 69 -0.01 -1.38 -6.73
CA LEU A 69 -1.28 -1.24 -6.02
C LEU A 69 -2.25 -0.36 -6.82
N THR A 70 -3.52 -0.76 -6.85
CA THR A 70 -4.55 -0.01 -7.56
C THR A 70 -4.83 1.31 -6.85
N LEU A 71 -4.97 2.40 -7.60
CA LEU A 71 -5.22 3.73 -7.02
C LEU A 71 -6.65 3.89 -6.53
N SER A 72 -7.61 3.21 -7.15
CA SER A 72 -9.02 3.28 -6.79
C SER A 72 -9.77 2.04 -7.22
N VAL A 73 -10.94 1.81 -6.62
CA VAL A 73 -11.85 0.73 -7.01
C VAL A 73 -13.26 1.29 -7.14
N VAL A 74 -14.05 0.70 -8.05
CA VAL A 74 -15.48 1.00 -8.19
C VAL A 74 -16.27 -0.23 -7.81
N ILE A 75 -17.15 -0.10 -6.82
CA ILE A 75 -18.02 -1.18 -6.35
C ILE A 75 -19.39 -0.99 -7.01
N ASP A 76 -19.88 -2.06 -7.65
CA ASP A 76 -21.18 -2.15 -8.34
C ASP A 76 -21.46 -1.01 -9.32
N ASN A 77 -20.42 -0.43 -9.94
CA ASN A 77 -20.49 0.75 -10.81
C ASN A 77 -21.12 1.99 -10.15
N MET A 78 -21.24 2.01 -8.81
CA MET A 78 -21.94 3.04 -8.05
C MET A 78 -21.02 3.74 -7.06
N ILE A 79 -20.17 2.99 -6.35
CA ILE A 79 -19.38 3.52 -5.24
C ILE A 79 -17.91 3.59 -5.67
N PHE A 80 -17.38 4.80 -5.75
CA PHE A 80 -15.96 5.04 -6.00
C PHE A 80 -15.19 5.12 -4.69
N CYS A 81 -14.18 4.26 -4.52
CA CYS A 81 -13.31 4.23 -3.33
C CYS A 81 -11.88 4.58 -3.73
N VAL A 82 -11.32 5.58 -3.05
CA VAL A 82 -9.94 6.04 -3.23
C VAL A 82 -9.38 6.50 -1.89
N HIS A 83 -8.06 6.46 -1.74
CA HIS A 83 -7.39 7.10 -0.62
C HIS A 83 -7.36 8.63 -0.80
N GLY A 84 -7.76 9.37 0.23
CA GLY A 84 -8.12 10.80 0.12
C GLY A 84 -7.08 11.72 -0.52
N ASP A 85 -5.79 11.42 -0.36
CA ASP A 85 -4.72 12.34 -0.74
C ASP A 85 -4.17 12.11 -2.16
N GLN A 86 -4.65 11.09 -2.87
CA GLN A 86 -4.04 10.64 -4.13
C GLN A 86 -4.64 11.26 -5.39
N ILE A 87 -5.87 11.78 -5.34
CA ILE A 87 -6.57 12.32 -6.52
C ILE A 87 -7.02 13.75 -6.24
N LYS A 88 -6.38 14.71 -6.93
CA LYS A 88 -6.72 16.15 -6.84
C LYS A 88 -7.75 16.59 -7.87
N VAL A 89 -7.80 15.91 -9.01
CA VAL A 89 -8.74 16.17 -10.11
C VAL A 89 -9.21 14.84 -10.64
N MET A 90 -10.52 14.68 -10.79
CA MET A 90 -11.13 13.49 -11.38
C MET A 90 -12.04 13.95 -12.53
N ASP A 91 -11.52 13.91 -13.75
CA ASP A 91 -12.30 14.17 -14.94
C ASP A 91 -13.03 12.89 -15.36
N ARG A 92 -14.36 12.94 -15.38
CA ARG A 92 -15.20 11.82 -15.80
C ARG A 92 -15.82 12.15 -17.16
N PHE A 93 -15.16 11.72 -18.23
CA PHE A 93 -15.78 11.72 -19.56
C PHE A 93 -16.75 10.54 -19.64
N ARG A 94 -18.02 10.84 -19.97
CA ARG A 94 -19.04 9.84 -20.32
C ARG A 94 -19.12 9.70 -21.82
#